data_AF-A0A538MFZ3-F1
#
_entry.id   AF-A0A538MFZ3-F1
#
_cell.length_a   1.000
_cell.length_b   1.000
_cell.length_c   1.000
_cell.angle_alpha   90.00
_cell.angle_beta   90.00
_cell.angle_gamma   90.00
#
_symmetry.space_group_name_H-M   'P 1'
#
loop_
_entity.id
_entity.type
_entity.pdbx_description
1 polymer ?
#
loop_
_entity_poly.entity_id
_entity_poly.type
_entity_poly.pdbx_seq_one_letter_code
_entity_poly.pdbx_strand_id
1 'polypeptide(L)'
;MSRSERERASRGRGRLDAVVLLCALAALTACSRGSPASPPSTPDRTTSPGKVWLAVLDAAEDPNELDTPYADLVGALDEGSVTHVVVSPSACYSGLPSRYDGKYVLAVWDVTRHAVRALLDSARAREGWIGTVASTCVD
;
A
#
# COMPACT_ATOMS: atom_id res chain seq x y z
N MET A 1 35.70 9.05 52.78
CA MET A 1 36.07 9.50 51.41
C MET A 1 34.76 9.77 50.68
N SER A 2 34.15 10.95 50.76
CA SER A 2 34.50 12.27 50.21
C SER A 2 33.90 12.52 48.82
N ARG A 3 32.83 13.33 48.84
CA ARG A 3 32.46 14.44 47.94
C ARG A 3 33.25 14.64 46.64
N SER A 4 32.45 14.92 45.61
CA SER A 4 32.65 16.01 44.63
C SER A 4 33.73 15.89 43.55
N GLU A 5 33.32 16.42 42.38
CA GLU A 5 34.15 17.11 41.37
C GLU A 5 34.94 16.26 40.37
N ARG A 6 34.37 16.11 39.17
CA ARG A 6 34.71 16.93 37.97
C ARG A 6 33.94 16.40 36.76
N GLU A 7 32.98 17.14 36.23
CA GLU A 7 33.17 18.15 35.17
C GLU A 7 33.83 17.59 33.89
N ARG A 8 32.98 17.30 32.88
CA ARG A 8 33.09 17.80 31.50
C ARG A 8 31.64 17.91 30.96
N ALA A 9 31.07 19.10 30.76
CA ALA A 9 31.27 20.00 29.61
C ALA A 9 30.88 19.30 28.28
N SER A 10 30.06 19.79 27.36
CA SER A 10 29.31 21.03 27.18
C SER A 10 28.44 20.88 25.92
N ARG A 11 27.40 21.72 25.81
CA ARG A 11 26.75 22.22 24.57
C ARG A 11 25.82 21.29 23.78
N GLY A 12 24.56 21.68 23.80
CA GLY A 12 23.55 21.31 22.80
C GLY A 12 22.22 22.04 23.04
N ARG A 13 22.24 23.37 23.11
CA ARG A 13 21.04 24.22 23.16
C ARG A 13 20.22 24.01 21.88
N GLY A 14 18.95 23.64 22.04
CA GLY A 14 17.98 23.61 20.96
C GLY A 14 16.55 23.65 21.51
N ARG A 15 16.19 24.79 22.12
CA ARG A 15 14.79 25.15 22.36
C ARG A 15 14.16 25.44 21.00
N LEU A 16 13.17 24.64 20.58
CA LEU A 16 12.23 25.07 19.55
C LEU A 16 10.92 25.41 20.23
N ASP A 17 10.82 26.72 20.44
CA ASP A 17 9.74 27.48 21.02
C ASP A 17 8.49 27.41 20.13
N ALA A 18 7.33 27.45 20.76
CA ALA A 18 6.01 27.44 20.15
C ALA A 18 5.72 28.76 19.43
N VAL A 19 5.16 28.74 18.21
CA VAL A 19 4.64 29.96 17.55
C VAL A 19 3.43 29.64 16.64
N VAL A 20 2.22 30.05 17.11
CA VAL A 20 1.14 30.78 16.38
C VAL A 20 0.41 30.00 15.27
N LEU A 21 -0.85 29.55 15.39
CA LEU A 21 -2.14 30.16 15.76
C LEU A 21 -2.58 31.41 14.96
N LEU A 22 -3.53 31.18 14.04
CA LEU A 22 -4.49 32.12 13.41
C LEU A 22 -3.96 33.20 12.44
N CYS A 23 -4.53 33.21 11.23
CA CYS A 23 -5.27 34.38 10.72
C CYS A 23 -6.11 34.01 9.49
N ALA A 24 -7.42 34.19 9.63
CA ALA A 24 -8.39 34.22 8.55
C ALA A 24 -8.26 35.54 7.77
N LEU A 25 -8.42 35.48 6.44
CA LEU A 25 -8.74 36.64 5.61
C LEU A 25 -9.94 36.28 4.74
N ALA A 26 -11.02 37.00 5.01
CA ALA A 26 -12.27 37.00 4.26
C ALA A 26 -12.25 38.09 3.18
N ALA A 27 -12.88 37.82 2.03
CA ALA A 27 -13.59 38.77 1.15
C ALA A 27 -14.28 37.93 0.05
N LEU A 28 -15.61 37.78 0.01
CA LEU A 28 -16.58 38.66 -0.67
C LEU A 28 -16.09 39.00 -2.09
N THR A 29 -16.74 38.68 -3.21
CA THR A 29 -18.11 39.02 -3.62
C THR A 29 -18.30 38.55 -5.06
N ALA A 30 -19.44 37.95 -5.43
CA ALA A 30 -20.16 38.20 -6.70
C ALA A 30 -21.35 37.23 -6.84
N CYS A 31 -22.54 37.69 -6.44
CA CYS A 31 -23.77 37.18 -7.03
C CYS A 31 -23.85 37.70 -8.47
N SER A 32 -23.92 36.80 -9.44
CA SER A 32 -24.43 37.10 -10.78
C SER A 32 -25.16 35.86 -11.30
N ARG A 33 -26.47 36.03 -11.48
CA ARG A 33 -27.34 35.14 -12.25
C ARG A 33 -26.70 34.87 -13.61
N GLY A 34 -26.53 33.59 -13.95
CA GLY A 34 -26.14 33.19 -15.30
C GLY A 34 -25.94 31.68 -15.41
N SER A 35 -26.98 30.99 -15.87
CA SER A 35 -26.98 29.61 -16.39
C SER A 35 -26.72 28.48 -15.38
N PRO A 36 -27.46 27.35 -15.46
CA PRO A 36 -27.03 26.13 -14.80
C PRO A 36 -25.78 25.63 -15.54
N ALA A 37 -24.62 26.10 -15.10
CA ALA A 37 -23.35 25.48 -15.45
C ALA A 37 -23.41 24.08 -14.85
N SER A 38 -23.37 23.08 -15.73
CA SER A 38 -23.19 21.68 -15.36
C SER A 38 -22.12 21.58 -14.28
N PRO A 39 -22.32 20.76 -13.23
CA PRO A 39 -21.27 20.54 -12.24
C PRO A 39 -19.99 20.19 -12.99
N PRO A 40 -18.80 20.66 -12.56
CA PRO A 40 -17.58 20.15 -13.12
C PRO A 40 -17.67 18.64 -13.01
N SER A 41 -17.72 17.97 -14.17
CA SER A 41 -17.45 16.56 -14.24
C SER A 41 -16.03 16.41 -13.70
N THR A 42 -15.91 16.25 -12.38
CA THR A 42 -14.85 15.43 -11.81
C THR A 42 -14.74 14.26 -12.76
N PRO A 43 -13.56 13.98 -13.35
CA PRO A 43 -13.41 12.76 -14.07
C PRO A 43 -13.85 11.69 -13.09
N ASP A 44 -14.99 11.09 -13.37
CA ASP A 44 -15.42 9.87 -12.76
C ASP A 44 -14.30 8.93 -13.17
N ARG A 45 -13.25 8.87 -12.35
CA ARG A 45 -12.21 7.88 -12.45
C ARG A 45 -12.89 6.62 -11.95
N THR A 46 -13.87 6.15 -12.74
CA THR A 46 -14.12 4.76 -12.96
C THR A 46 -12.77 4.23 -13.43
N THR A 47 -11.91 3.92 -12.46
CA THR A 47 -10.66 3.21 -12.69
C THR A 47 -11.14 1.90 -13.28
N SER A 48 -11.15 1.80 -14.61
CA SER A 48 -11.19 0.50 -15.25
C SER A 48 -10.18 -0.34 -14.50
N PRO A 49 -10.58 -1.51 -13.96
CA PRO A 49 -9.72 -2.26 -13.08
C PRO A 49 -8.40 -2.47 -13.80
N GLY A 50 -7.37 -1.77 -13.31
CA GLY A 50 -6.09 -1.72 -13.98
C GLY A 50 -5.58 -3.15 -14.07
N LYS A 51 -5.21 -3.58 -15.28
CA LYS A 51 -4.54 -4.88 -15.42
C LYS A 51 -3.21 -4.78 -14.69
N VAL A 52 -3.01 -5.65 -13.69
CA VAL A 52 -1.78 -5.75 -12.91
C VAL A 52 -1.14 -7.12 -13.15
N TRP A 53 0.15 -7.22 -12.87
CA TRP A 53 0.82 -8.50 -12.75
C TRP A 53 0.66 -9.03 -11.33
N LEU A 54 0.30 -10.30 -11.22
CA LEU A 54 0.12 -11.00 -9.97
C LEU A 54 0.91 -12.31 -10.03
N ALA A 55 1.69 -12.59 -8.99
CA ALA A 55 2.28 -13.91 -8.77
C ALA A 55 1.66 -14.54 -7.53
N VAL A 56 1.03 -15.70 -7.70
CA VAL A 56 0.45 -16.46 -6.59
C VAL A 56 1.52 -17.38 -6.04
N LEU A 57 1.85 -17.21 -4.75
CA LEU A 57 2.83 -18.01 -4.04
C LEU A 57 2.18 -19.23 -3.38
N ASP A 58 1.01 -19.02 -2.76
CA ASP A 58 0.26 -20.07 -2.09
C ASP A 58 -1.25 -19.82 -2.17
N ALA A 59 -2.06 -20.83 -1.90
CA ALA A 59 -3.51 -20.72 -1.87
C ALA A 59 -4.16 -21.75 -0.93
N ALA A 60 -5.12 -21.29 -0.13
CA ALA A 60 -5.82 -22.11 0.87
C ALA A 60 -7.33 -21.83 0.86
N GLU A 61 -8.14 -22.77 1.33
CA GLU A 61 -9.59 -22.58 1.49
C GLU A 61 -9.90 -21.65 2.67
N ASP A 62 -9.14 -21.77 3.76
CA ASP A 62 -9.19 -20.89 4.93
C ASP A 62 -8.03 -19.87 4.88
N PRO A 63 -8.30 -18.55 4.95
CA PRO A 63 -7.23 -17.54 4.92
C PRO A 63 -6.24 -17.65 6.09
N ASN A 64 -6.63 -18.20 7.25
CA ASN A 64 -5.73 -18.32 8.41
C ASN A 64 -4.59 -19.32 8.15
N GLU A 65 -4.78 -20.26 7.21
CA GLU A 65 -3.70 -21.17 6.79
C GLU A 65 -2.56 -20.42 6.06
N LEU A 66 -2.83 -19.21 5.60
CA LEU A 66 -1.85 -18.36 4.92
C LEU A 66 -1.07 -17.43 5.87
N ASP A 67 -1.38 -17.40 7.17
CA ASP A 67 -0.73 -16.50 8.13
C ASP A 67 0.78 -16.75 8.26
N THR A 68 1.18 -18.02 8.36
CA THR A 68 2.59 -18.41 8.44
C THR A 68 3.35 -18.07 7.14
N PRO A 69 2.90 -18.52 5.95
CA PRO A 69 3.61 -18.18 4.71
C PRO A 69 3.57 -16.68 4.41
N TYR A 70 2.53 -15.94 4.82
CA TYR A 70 2.49 -14.49 4.74
C TYR A 70 3.57 -13.86 5.63
N ALA A 71 3.67 -14.26 6.90
CA ALA A 71 4.66 -13.74 7.83
C ALA A 71 6.10 -14.04 7.35
N ASP A 72 6.34 -15.24 6.83
CA ASP A 72 7.63 -15.63 6.26
C ASP A 72 7.99 -14.76 5.03
N LEU A 73 7.02 -14.53 4.14
CA LEU A 73 7.20 -13.68 2.96
C LEU A 73 7.50 -12.22 3.35
N VAL A 74 6.73 -11.65 4.28
CA VAL A 74 6.91 -10.27 4.76
C VAL A 74 8.24 -10.11 5.48
N GLY A 75 8.65 -11.10 6.29
CA GLY A 75 9.94 -11.09 6.98
C GLY A 75 11.15 -11.16 6.04
N ALA A 76 10.95 -11.62 4.80
CA ALA A 76 12.00 -11.68 3.77
C ALA A 76 12.06 -10.43 2.87
N LEU A 77 11.06 -9.56 2.92
CA LEU A 77 10.95 -8.36 2.08
C LEU A 77 11.39 -7.09 2.84
N ASP A 78 11.81 -6.07 2.09
CA ASP A 78 12.00 -4.73 2.63
C ASP A 78 10.65 -4.10 3.01
N GLU A 79 10.63 -3.22 4.02
CA GLU A 79 9.40 -2.60 4.56
C GLU A 79 8.51 -1.95 3.48
N GLY A 80 9.11 -1.28 2.50
CA GLY A 80 8.39 -0.65 1.39
C GLY A 80 7.78 -1.63 0.38
N SER A 81 8.24 -2.88 0.36
CA SER A 81 7.75 -3.93 -0.53
C SER A 81 6.56 -4.71 0.06
N VAL A 82 6.33 -4.61 1.37
CA VAL A 82 5.24 -5.32 2.06
C VAL A 82 3.86 -4.90 1.54
N THR A 83 3.73 -3.65 1.09
CA THR A 83 2.49 -3.11 0.49
C THR A 83 2.08 -3.79 -0.82
N HIS A 84 2.99 -4.56 -1.43
CA HIS A 84 2.75 -5.34 -2.64
C HIS A 84 2.28 -6.77 -2.35
N VAL A 85 2.25 -7.17 -1.08
CA VAL A 85 1.79 -8.50 -0.64
C VAL A 85 0.30 -8.43 -0.32
N VAL A 86 -0.47 -9.39 -0.84
CA VAL A 86 -1.92 -9.47 -0.61
C VAL A 86 -2.32 -10.89 -0.24
N VAL A 87 -3.29 -10.99 0.67
CA VAL A 87 -4.10 -12.19 0.90
C VAL A 87 -5.53 -11.83 0.55
N SER A 88 -6.11 -12.47 -0.46
CA SER A 88 -7.44 -12.10 -0.95
C SER A 88 -8.17 -13.29 -1.56
N PRO A 89 -9.52 -13.30 -1.54
CA PRO A 89 -10.29 -14.28 -2.27
C PRO A 89 -9.91 -14.28 -3.76
N SER A 90 -9.70 -15.45 -4.35
CA SER A 90 -9.44 -15.62 -5.79
C SER A 90 -10.50 -14.96 -6.68
N ALA A 91 -11.76 -14.92 -6.21
CA ALA A 91 -12.87 -14.26 -6.88
C ALA A 91 -12.65 -12.75 -7.11
N CYS A 92 -11.70 -12.12 -6.41
CA CYS A 92 -11.30 -10.74 -6.62
C CYS A 92 -10.43 -10.52 -7.86
N TYR A 93 -9.96 -11.58 -8.53
CA TYR A 93 -9.04 -11.47 -9.66
C TYR A 93 -9.56 -12.20 -10.89
N SER A 94 -9.91 -11.44 -11.93
CA SER A 94 -10.20 -12.02 -13.23
C SER A 94 -8.90 -12.38 -13.96
N GLY A 95 -8.81 -13.62 -14.46
CA GLY A 95 -7.63 -14.13 -15.18
C GLY A 95 -6.76 -15.11 -14.38
N LEU A 96 -7.11 -15.39 -13.13
CA LEU A 96 -6.49 -16.49 -12.38
C LEU A 96 -6.83 -17.86 -13.00
N PRO A 97 -5.89 -18.83 -12.98
CA PRO A 97 -6.18 -20.21 -13.35
C PRO A 97 -7.22 -20.85 -12.42
N SER A 98 -8.09 -21.70 -12.99
CA SER A 98 -9.23 -22.32 -12.27
C SER A 98 -8.85 -23.19 -11.06
N ARG A 99 -7.59 -23.62 -10.94
CA ARG A 99 -7.10 -24.34 -9.75
C ARG A 99 -7.12 -23.51 -8.46
N TYR A 100 -7.27 -22.19 -8.57
CA TYR A 100 -7.39 -21.25 -7.46
C TYR A 100 -8.84 -20.91 -7.12
N ASP A 101 -9.82 -21.35 -7.91
CA ASP A 101 -11.23 -21.05 -7.70
C ASP A 101 -11.70 -21.49 -6.31
N GLY A 102 -12.41 -20.61 -5.60
CA GLY A 102 -12.94 -20.87 -4.25
C GLY A 102 -11.92 -20.74 -3.12
N LYS A 103 -10.67 -20.39 -3.42
CA LYS A 103 -9.59 -20.24 -2.43
C LYS A 103 -9.26 -18.78 -2.15
N TYR A 104 -8.59 -18.53 -1.04
CA TYR A 104 -7.77 -17.35 -0.81
C TYR A 104 -6.39 -17.57 -1.41
N VAL A 105 -5.81 -16.53 -2.00
CA VAL A 105 -4.47 -16.56 -2.58
C VAL A 105 -3.55 -15.63 -1.80
N LEU A 106 -2.36 -16.13 -1.43
CA LEU A 106 -1.23 -15.31 -1.03
C LEU A 106 -0.45 -14.95 -2.29
N ALA A 107 -0.37 -13.66 -2.59
CA ALA A 107 0.21 -13.18 -3.83
C ALA A 107 1.05 -11.92 -3.64
N VAL A 108 1.94 -11.68 -4.58
CA VAL A 108 2.59 -10.37 -4.77
C VAL A 108 2.13 -9.76 -6.08
N TRP A 109 1.93 -8.44 -6.10
CA TRP A 109 1.45 -7.73 -7.27
C TRP A 109 2.26 -6.46 -7.57
N ASP A 110 2.29 -6.11 -8.85
CA ASP A 110 2.83 -4.82 -9.31
C ASP A 110 2.24 -4.48 -10.70
N VAL A 111 2.45 -3.25 -11.15
CA VAL A 111 2.06 -2.80 -12.50
C VAL A 111 2.87 -3.49 -13.61
N THR A 112 4.09 -4.00 -13.32
CA THR A 112 4.92 -4.70 -14.31
C THR A 112 5.35 -6.10 -13.88
N ARG A 113 5.52 -6.99 -14.87
CA ARG A 113 6.09 -8.33 -14.65
C ARG A 113 7.49 -8.27 -14.03
N HIS A 114 8.29 -7.30 -14.44
CA HIS A 114 9.67 -7.16 -13.97
C HIS A 114 9.73 -6.84 -12.48
N ALA A 115 8.87 -5.94 -12.00
CA ALA A 115 8.77 -5.61 -10.58
C ALA A 115 8.27 -6.80 -9.75
N VAL A 116 7.23 -7.52 -10.21
CA VAL A 116 6.79 -8.77 -9.56
C VAL A 116 7.93 -9.79 -9.46
N ARG A 117 8.73 -9.95 -10.52
CA ARG A 117 9.89 -10.84 -10.50
C ARG A 117 10.96 -10.38 -9.52
N ALA A 118 11.25 -9.08 -9.47
CA ALA A 118 12.20 -8.53 -8.51
C ALA A 118 11.76 -8.77 -7.04
N LEU A 119 10.46 -8.66 -6.75
CA LEU A 119 9.90 -8.98 -5.43
C LEU A 119 10.11 -10.46 -5.07
N LEU A 120 9.79 -11.37 -6.00
CA LEU A 120 10.01 -12.81 -5.82
C LEU A 120 11.49 -13.15 -5.61
N ASP A 121 12.38 -12.54 -6.40
CA ASP A 121 13.82 -12.75 -6.31
C ASP A 121 14.38 -12.24 -4.96
N SER A 122 13.91 -11.07 -4.50
CA SER A 122 14.29 -10.49 -3.20
C SER A 122 13.90 -11.41 -2.05
N ALA A 123 12.65 -11.88 -2.04
CA ALA A 123 12.13 -12.80 -1.03
C ALA A 123 12.64 -14.24 -1.19
N ARG A 124 13.39 -14.55 -2.27
CA ARG A 124 13.75 -15.92 -2.69
C ARG A 124 12.55 -16.86 -2.76
N ALA A 125 11.40 -16.31 -3.13
CA ALA A 125 10.14 -17.01 -3.12
C ALA A 125 9.86 -17.66 -4.48
N ARG A 126 9.13 -18.77 -4.47
CA ARG A 126 8.70 -19.46 -5.69
C ARG A 126 7.22 -19.25 -5.91
N GLU A 127 6.85 -18.83 -7.10
CA GLU A 127 5.45 -18.74 -7.49
C GLU A 127 4.91 -20.09 -7.99
N GLY A 128 3.66 -20.40 -7.64
CA GLY A 128 2.89 -21.44 -8.33
C GLY A 128 2.34 -20.95 -9.67
N TRP A 129 2.13 -19.64 -9.80
CA TRP A 129 1.66 -18.99 -11.02
C TRP A 129 2.07 -17.53 -11.10
N ILE A 130 2.26 -17.01 -12.30
CA ILE A 130 2.38 -15.58 -12.56
C ILE A 130 1.67 -15.21 -13.85
N GLY A 131 0.91 -14.11 -13.83
CA GLY A 131 0.20 -13.64 -15.00
C GLY A 131 -0.45 -12.28 -14.77
N THR A 132 -1.13 -11.79 -15.81
CA THR A 132 -1.89 -10.56 -15.74
C THR A 132 -3.30 -10.85 -15.25
N VAL A 133 -3.77 -10.09 -14.27
CA VAL A 133 -5.14 -10.14 -13.74
C VAL A 133 -5.78 -8.75 -13.76
N ALA A 134 -7.10 -8.71 -13.71
CA ALA A 134 -7.83 -7.50 -13.36
C ALA A 134 -8.41 -7.67 -11.94
N SER A 135 -8.09 -6.73 -11.05
CA SER A 135 -8.68 -6.73 -9.70
C SER A 135 -10.12 -6.20 -9.76
N THR A 136 -11.08 -6.96 -9.26
CA THR A 136 -12.50 -6.58 -9.22
C THR A 136 -12.97 -6.20 -7.82
N CYS A 137 -12.16 -6.47 -6.79
CA CYS A 137 -12.38 -6.00 -5.44
C CYS A 137 -11.64 -4.68 -5.22
N VAL A 138 -12.28 -3.79 -4.46
CA VAL A 138 -11.63 -2.59 -3.93
C VAL A 138 -11.00 -2.95 -2.58
N ASP A 139 -9.77 -2.51 -2.36
CA ASP A 139 -9.11 -2.49 -1.05
C ASP A 139 -9.86 -1.58 -0.06
#